data_AF-A0A8T1TXZ1-F1
#
_entry.id   AF-A0A8T1TXZ1-F1
#
_cell.length_a   1.000
_cell.length_b   1.000
_cell.length_c   1.000
_cell.angle_alpha   90.00
_cell.angle_beta   90.00
_cell.angle_gamma   90.00
#
_symmetry.space_group_name_H-M   'P 1'
#
loop_
_entity.id
_entity.type
_entity.pdbx_description
1 polymer ?
#
loop_
_entity_poly.entity_id
_entity_poly.type
_entity_poly.pdbx_seq_one_letter_code
_entity_poly.pdbx_strand_id
1 'polypeptide(L)'
;MALVNGYITHKCNAEKLQKKPHSHYEYTVLLHEFVIRQTDRRFTRTTARELAPTIANRVISVAAGHTLVQSEDTRVNGGAERTRRRQCKVCSIYKPSHKKRGGTSSYYCLQCSEGKRGLVTLCNKARDYTGNEGLICSQIWHVTWRNGEFAPKASPVRDRGVSKAPH
;
A
#
# COMPACT_ATOMS: atom_id res chain seq x y z
N MET A 1 -3.43 -2.93 24.53
CA MET A 1 -2.24 -2.16 24.97
C MET A 1 -2.35 -0.65 24.73
N ALA A 2 -2.80 -0.18 23.57
CA ALA A 2 -2.85 1.25 23.26
C ALA A 2 -3.70 2.12 24.22
N LEU A 3 -4.88 1.64 24.62
CA LEU A 3 -5.79 2.40 25.51
C LEU A 3 -5.18 2.63 26.91
N VAL A 4 -4.57 1.60 27.48
CA VAL A 4 -3.93 1.66 28.80
C VAL A 4 -2.71 2.60 28.75
N ASN A 5 -1.87 2.49 27.73
CA ASN A 5 -0.72 3.38 27.54
C ASN A 5 -1.16 4.84 27.34
N GLY A 6 -2.26 5.05 26.61
CA GLY A 6 -2.87 6.38 26.45
C GLY A 6 -3.37 6.96 27.77
N TYR A 7 -4.03 6.15 28.60
CA TYR A 7 -4.49 6.58 29.93
C TYR A 7 -3.34 6.91 30.89
N ILE A 8 -2.25 6.12 30.87
CA ILE A 8 -1.04 6.42 31.64
C ILE A 8 -0.48 7.80 31.23
N THR A 9 -0.36 8.03 29.92
CA THR A 9 0.13 9.32 29.38
C THR A 9 -0.78 10.49 29.79
N HIS A 10 -2.10 10.29 29.73
CA HIS A 10 -3.09 11.27 30.16
C HIS A 10 -2.92 11.62 31.65
N LYS A 11 -2.73 10.62 32.53
CA LYS A 11 -2.47 10.88 33.96
C LYS A 11 -1.20 11.69 34.18
N CYS A 12 -0.08 11.28 33.58
CA CYS A 12 1.18 12.00 33.71
C CYS A 12 1.07 13.46 33.22
N ASN A 13 0.29 13.71 32.17
CA ASN A 13 0.06 15.07 31.67
C ASN A 13 -0.88 15.88 32.58
N ALA A 14 -1.91 15.27 33.15
CA ALA A 14 -2.81 15.93 34.10
C ALA A 14 -2.04 16.37 35.35
N GLU A 15 -1.15 15.53 35.87
CA GLU A 15 -0.25 15.85 36.99
C GLU A 15 0.66 17.04 36.67
N LYS A 16 1.30 17.05 35.50
CA LYS A 16 2.14 18.18 35.03
C LYS A 16 1.35 19.49 34.91
N LEU A 17 0.09 19.41 34.48
CA LEU A 17 -0.80 20.56 34.34
C LEU A 17 -1.51 20.93 35.65
N GLN A 18 -1.21 20.25 36.76
CA GLN A 18 -1.87 20.40 38.06
C GLN A 18 -3.41 20.28 37.97
N LYS A 19 -3.90 19.46 37.03
CA LYS A 19 -5.32 19.15 36.85
C LYS A 19 -5.63 17.80 37.44
N LYS A 20 -6.84 17.65 37.98
CA LYS A 20 -7.34 16.35 38.40
C LYS A 20 -7.46 15.43 37.18
N PRO A 21 -6.79 14.26 37.16
CA PRO A 21 -6.96 13.31 36.08
C PRO A 21 -8.38 12.72 36.11
N HIS A 22 -8.96 12.55 34.94
CA HIS A 22 -10.15 11.71 34.75
C HIS A 22 -9.92 10.30 35.29
N SER A 23 -10.99 9.70 35.83
CA SER A 23 -11.02 8.27 36.10
C SER A 23 -10.86 7.47 34.81
N HIS A 24 -10.54 6.18 34.93
CA HIS A 24 -10.37 5.32 33.75
C HIS A 24 -11.67 5.26 32.93
N TYR A 25 -12.82 5.16 33.60
CA TYR A 25 -14.13 5.15 32.96
C TYR A 25 -14.42 6.45 32.20
N GLU A 26 -14.30 7.61 32.87
CA GLU A 26 -14.52 8.91 32.24
C GLU A 26 -13.59 9.13 31.05
N TYR A 27 -12.30 8.77 31.19
CA TYR A 27 -11.33 8.84 30.11
C TYR A 27 -11.76 7.99 28.91
N THR A 28 -12.25 6.76 29.13
CA THR A 28 -12.71 5.89 28.04
C THR A 28 -13.98 6.41 27.36
N VAL A 29 -14.93 6.96 28.12
CA VAL A 29 -16.17 7.55 27.58
C VAL A 29 -15.85 8.76 26.71
N LEU A 30 -15.04 9.69 27.23
CA LEU A 30 -14.60 10.87 26.49
C LEU A 30 -13.81 10.47 25.25
N LEU A 31 -12.88 9.53 25.37
CA LEU A 31 -12.11 9.03 24.23
C LEU A 31 -13.04 8.43 23.16
N HIS A 32 -14.02 7.63 23.56
CA HIS A 32 -14.97 7.02 22.63
C HIS A 32 -15.78 8.07 21.88
N GLU A 33 -16.31 9.06 22.60
CA GLU A 33 -17.03 10.20 22.03
C GLU A 33 -16.13 11.01 21.07
N PHE A 34 -14.88 11.28 21.45
CA PHE A 34 -13.91 11.95 20.59
C PHE A 34 -13.63 11.15 19.32
N VAL A 35 -13.45 9.82 19.42
CA VAL A 35 -13.19 8.94 18.26
C VAL A 35 -14.38 8.93 17.31
N ILE A 36 -15.61 8.85 17.82
CA ILE A 36 -16.83 8.89 17.00
C ILE A 36 -16.98 10.23 16.28
N ARG A 37 -16.66 11.34 16.96
CA ARG A 37 -16.76 12.68 16.37
C ARG A 37 -15.59 13.06 15.47
N GLN A 38 -14.56 12.22 15.35
CA GLN A 38 -13.50 12.50 14.39
C GLN A 38 -14.06 12.42 12.98
N THR A 39 -13.78 13.46 12.20
CA THR A 39 -14.04 13.48 10.76
C THR A 39 -12.71 13.40 10.03
N ASP A 40 -12.73 13.01 8.76
CA ASP A 40 -11.51 12.89 7.94
C ASP A 40 -10.65 14.16 7.98
N ARG A 41 -11.27 15.34 8.11
CA ARG A 41 -10.62 16.66 8.25
C ARG A 41 -9.72 16.81 9.49
N ARG A 42 -9.85 15.99 10.52
CA ARG A 42 -8.98 16.01 11.71
C ARG A 42 -7.69 15.22 11.49
N PHE A 43 -7.69 14.30 10.53
CA PHE A 43 -6.52 13.54 10.10
C PHE A 43 -5.67 14.27 9.04
N THR A 44 -6.19 15.36 8.46
CA THR A 44 -5.51 16.15 7.42
C THR A 44 -4.53 17.20 7.97
N ARG A 45 -4.32 17.30 9.29
CA ARG A 45 -3.28 18.18 9.90
C ARG A 45 -1.89 17.57 9.95
N THR A 46 -1.67 16.45 9.27
CA THR A 46 -0.35 16.10 8.73
C THR A 46 -0.29 16.66 7.32
N THR A 47 0.25 17.87 7.17
CA THR A 47 0.62 18.40 5.86
C THR A 47 1.51 17.40 5.13
N ALA A 48 1.15 17.11 3.88
CA ALA A 48 1.75 16.11 2.97
C ALA A 48 1.19 14.68 3.02
N ARG A 49 -0.14 14.51 2.96
CA ARG A 49 -0.75 13.41 2.20
C ARG A 49 -2.19 13.75 1.81
N GLU A 50 -2.34 14.76 0.98
CA GLU A 50 -3.59 14.93 0.26
C GLU A 50 -3.84 13.74 -0.67
N LEU A 51 -5.09 13.25 -0.65
CA LEU A 51 -5.69 12.27 -1.57
C LEU A 51 -5.26 10.80 -1.36
N ALA A 52 -5.64 10.21 -0.23
CA ALA A 52 -5.98 8.79 -0.23
C ALA A 52 -7.49 8.65 -0.43
N PRO A 53 -8.00 8.29 -1.63
CA PRO A 53 -9.38 7.88 -1.75
C PRO A 53 -9.57 6.60 -0.93
N THR A 54 -10.62 6.59 -0.12
CA THR A 54 -11.18 5.44 0.57
C THR A 54 -11.15 4.24 -0.39
N ILE A 55 -10.29 3.26 -0.12
CA ILE A 55 -10.13 2.08 -0.98
C ILE A 55 -11.35 1.19 -0.80
N ALA A 56 -12.44 1.56 -1.48
CA ALA A 56 -13.42 0.59 -1.95
C ALA A 56 -12.68 -0.33 -2.93
N ASN A 57 -12.67 -1.61 -2.58
CA ASN A 57 -11.67 -2.58 -2.98
C ASN A 57 -11.82 -3.12 -4.42
N ARG A 58 -12.11 -2.29 -5.43
CA ARG A 58 -12.33 -2.82 -6.80
C ARG A 58 -11.56 -2.16 -7.94
N VAL A 59 -11.24 -0.87 -7.90
CA VAL A 59 -10.42 -0.25 -8.97
C VAL A 59 -9.67 0.93 -8.39
N ILE A 60 -8.33 0.92 -8.46
CA ILE A 60 -7.50 2.10 -8.19
C ILE A 60 -7.00 2.59 -9.54
N SER A 61 -7.48 3.76 -9.97
CA SER A 61 -6.93 4.49 -11.12
C SER A 61 -5.70 5.27 -10.66
N VAL A 62 -4.53 4.97 -11.23
CA VAL A 62 -3.24 5.52 -10.76
C VAL A 62 -2.75 6.66 -11.65
N ALA A 63 -3.17 6.66 -12.91
CA ALA A 63 -2.98 7.70 -13.92
C ALA A 63 -4.09 7.54 -14.98
N ALA A 64 -4.34 8.56 -15.81
CA ALA A 64 -5.34 8.50 -16.88
C ALA A 64 -5.11 7.24 -17.73
N GLY A 65 -6.03 6.27 -17.64
CA GLY A 65 -5.97 5.02 -18.39
C GLY A 65 -5.15 3.88 -17.76
N HIS A 66 -4.74 3.93 -16.49
CA HIS A 66 -4.10 2.78 -15.81
C HIS A 66 -4.90 2.30 -14.60
N THR A 67 -5.46 1.09 -14.72
CA THR A 67 -6.34 0.47 -13.72
C THR A 67 -5.73 -0.82 -13.19
N LEU A 68 -5.65 -0.94 -11.86
CA LEU A 68 -5.33 -2.21 -11.20
C LEU A 68 -6.58 -3.09 -11.09
N VAL A 69 -6.47 -4.32 -11.61
CA VAL A 69 -7.48 -5.37 -11.52
C VAL A 69 -6.94 -6.54 -10.69
N GLN A 70 -7.79 -7.16 -9.89
CA GLN A 70 -7.43 -8.36 -9.16
C GLN A 70 -7.45 -9.58 -10.10
N SER A 71 -6.40 -10.40 -10.04
CA SER A 71 -6.31 -11.64 -10.79
C SER A 71 -7.33 -12.67 -10.29
N GLU A 72 -8.07 -13.28 -11.20
CA GLU A 72 -8.98 -14.41 -10.92
C GLU A 72 -8.25 -15.76 -10.95
N ASP A 73 -7.03 -15.81 -11.50
CA ASP A 73 -6.17 -17.01 -11.50
C ASP A 73 -6.02 -17.59 -10.08
N THR A 74 -6.61 -18.75 -9.83
CA THR A 74 -6.58 -19.49 -8.58
C THR A 74 -5.71 -20.74 -8.69
N ARG A 75 -5.14 -21.16 -7.56
CA ARG A 75 -4.37 -22.40 -7.45
C ARG A 75 -4.85 -23.18 -6.22
N VAL A 76 -5.07 -24.47 -6.41
CA VAL A 76 -5.33 -25.40 -5.30
C VAL A 76 -4.03 -25.70 -4.56
N ASN A 77 -4.02 -25.48 -3.26
CA ASN A 77 -2.90 -25.79 -2.40
C ASN A 77 -3.42 -26.50 -1.14
N GLY A 78 -3.17 -27.82 -1.04
CA GLY A 78 -3.65 -28.63 0.08
C GLY A 78 -5.17 -28.67 0.22
N GLY A 79 -5.91 -28.73 -0.91
CA GLY A 79 -7.38 -28.79 -0.91
C GLY A 79 -8.11 -27.44 -0.81
N ALA A 80 -7.41 -26.35 -0.48
CA ALA A 80 -7.97 -25.01 -0.49
C ALA A 80 -7.62 -24.26 -1.78
N GLU A 81 -8.63 -23.69 -2.44
CA GLU A 81 -8.45 -22.80 -3.58
C GLU A 81 -7.99 -21.41 -3.11
N ARG A 82 -6.86 -20.94 -3.62
CA ARG A 82 -6.31 -19.63 -3.26
C ARG A 82 -5.91 -18.85 -4.51
N THR A 83 -6.28 -17.57 -4.56
CA THR A 83 -5.84 -16.66 -5.63
C THR A 83 -4.32 -16.65 -5.72
N ARG A 84 -3.82 -16.84 -6.93
CA ARG A 84 -2.40 -16.87 -7.23
C ARG A 84 -1.81 -15.48 -7.00
N ARG A 85 -0.81 -15.42 -6.13
CA ARG A 85 -0.01 -14.21 -5.92
C ARG A 85 1.25 -14.24 -6.78
N ARG A 86 1.47 -13.20 -7.56
CA ARG A 86 2.63 -13.04 -8.45
C ARG A 86 3.59 -12.00 -7.87
N GLN A 87 4.85 -12.01 -8.29
CA GLN A 87 5.84 -11.06 -7.78
C GLN A 87 5.53 -9.65 -8.28
N CYS A 88 5.49 -8.68 -7.37
CA CYS A 88 5.32 -7.28 -7.74
C CYS A 88 6.61 -6.75 -8.37
N LYS A 89 6.48 -6.09 -9.53
CA LYS A 89 7.62 -5.56 -10.29
C LYS A 89 8.46 -4.57 -9.46
N VAL A 90 7.80 -3.63 -8.78
CA VAL A 90 8.47 -2.66 -7.89
C VAL A 90 9.10 -3.34 -6.68
N CYS A 91 8.38 -4.23 -6.01
CA CYS A 91 8.92 -4.92 -4.84
C CYS A 91 10.10 -5.83 -5.16
N SER A 92 10.19 -6.34 -6.39
CA SER A 92 11.33 -7.13 -6.85
C SER A 92 12.57 -6.27 -7.08
N ILE A 93 12.40 -5.01 -7.50
CA ILE A 93 13.49 -4.04 -7.68
C ILE A 93 14.03 -3.59 -6.32
N TYR A 94 13.16 -3.16 -5.39
CA TYR A 94 13.56 -2.75 -4.04
C TYR A 94 13.82 -3.91 -3.08
N LYS A 95 13.90 -5.15 -3.59
CA LYS A 95 14.14 -6.30 -2.74
C LYS A 95 15.57 -6.20 -2.18
N PRO A 96 15.76 -6.25 -0.85
CA PRO A 96 17.11 -6.26 -0.28
C PRO A 96 17.84 -7.55 -0.66
N SER A 97 19.17 -7.48 -0.76
CA SER A 97 20.03 -8.58 -1.24
C SER A 97 19.83 -9.90 -0.49
N HIS A 98 19.60 -9.83 0.82
CA HIS A 98 19.39 -10.99 1.69
C HIS A 98 18.08 -11.75 1.43
N LYS A 99 17.09 -11.16 0.76
CA LYS A 99 15.82 -11.83 0.47
C LYS A 99 15.88 -12.58 -0.84
N LYS A 100 15.34 -13.80 -0.88
CA LYS A 100 15.25 -14.58 -2.12
C LYS A 100 14.20 -14.00 -3.11
N ARG A 101 13.11 -13.41 -2.62
CA ARG A 101 12.01 -12.88 -3.45
C ARG A 101 11.49 -11.52 -2.97
N GLY A 102 11.02 -10.71 -3.91
CA GLY A 102 10.28 -9.49 -3.62
C GLY A 102 8.87 -9.78 -3.09
N GLY A 103 8.18 -8.74 -2.65
CA GLY A 103 6.77 -8.81 -2.26
C GLY A 103 5.87 -9.30 -3.41
N THR A 104 4.79 -9.98 -3.07
CA THR A 104 3.81 -10.52 -4.04
C THR A 104 2.48 -9.78 -3.98
N SER A 105 1.73 -9.78 -5.08
CA SER A 105 0.40 -9.18 -5.22
C SER A 105 -0.49 -10.08 -6.08
N SER A 106 -1.79 -10.02 -5.84
CA SER A 106 -2.82 -10.55 -6.73
C SER A 106 -3.30 -9.51 -7.75
N TYR A 107 -2.91 -8.25 -7.61
CA TYR A 107 -3.32 -7.18 -8.52
C TYR A 107 -2.32 -6.99 -9.66
N TYR A 108 -2.83 -6.67 -10.85
CA TYR A 108 -2.03 -6.32 -12.02
C TYR A 108 -2.67 -5.15 -12.76
N CYS A 109 -1.86 -4.39 -13.51
CA CYS A 109 -2.37 -3.34 -14.37
C CYS A 109 -2.73 -3.93 -15.74
N LEU A 110 -3.97 -3.76 -16.19
CA LEU A 110 -4.45 -4.29 -17.47
C LEU A 110 -3.66 -3.68 -18.63
N GLN A 111 -3.61 -2.36 -18.69
CA GLN A 111 -3.01 -1.59 -19.79
C GLN A 111 -1.49 -1.77 -19.87
N CYS A 112 -0.80 -1.88 -18.74
CA CYS A 112 0.64 -2.19 -18.76
C CYS A 112 0.95 -3.64 -19.13
N SER A 113 -0.04 -4.53 -19.06
CA SER A 113 0.10 -5.95 -19.43
C SER A 113 -0.25 -6.21 -20.89
N GLU A 114 -1.00 -5.32 -21.54
CA GLU A 114 -1.29 -5.39 -22.97
C GLU A 114 0.01 -5.42 -23.78
N GLY A 115 0.09 -6.32 -24.76
CA GLY A 115 1.26 -6.52 -25.61
C GLY A 115 2.48 -7.20 -24.93
N LYS A 116 2.41 -7.55 -23.64
CA LYS A 116 3.48 -8.28 -22.93
C LYS A 116 3.11 -9.75 -22.75
N ARG A 117 4.09 -10.68 -22.76
CA ARG A 117 3.84 -12.12 -22.50
C ARG A 117 3.48 -12.42 -21.04
N GLY A 118 3.28 -11.42 -20.20
CA GLY A 118 2.98 -11.63 -18.79
C GLY A 118 2.44 -10.39 -18.11
N LEU A 119 1.72 -10.62 -17.02
CA LEU A 119 1.06 -9.58 -16.25
C LEU A 119 2.07 -8.67 -15.54
N VAL A 120 1.83 -7.36 -15.63
CA VAL A 120 2.49 -6.34 -14.81
C VAL A 120 1.80 -6.30 -13.46
N THR A 121 2.24 -7.21 -12.58
CA THR A 121 1.76 -7.32 -11.20
C THR A 121 2.33 -6.20 -10.34
N LEU A 122 1.46 -5.49 -9.62
CA LEU A 122 1.80 -4.34 -8.77
C LEU A 122 1.05 -4.43 -7.44
N CYS A 123 1.66 -3.93 -6.36
CA CYS A 123 1.00 -3.83 -5.06
C CYS A 123 0.27 -2.49 -4.93
N ASN A 124 -0.84 -2.47 -4.20
CA ASN A 124 -1.56 -1.25 -3.80
C ASN A 124 -1.16 -0.74 -2.39
N LYS A 125 -0.03 -1.21 -1.86
CA LYS A 125 0.43 -0.85 -0.51
C LYS A 125 1.56 0.16 -0.59
N ALA A 126 1.44 1.22 0.23
CA ALA A 126 2.53 2.17 0.46
C ALA A 126 3.69 1.43 1.14
N ARG A 127 4.91 1.77 0.75
CA ARG A 127 6.14 1.21 1.31
C ARG A 127 7.17 2.32 1.42
N ASP A 128 8.01 2.22 2.42
CA ASP A 128 9.07 3.21 2.69
C ASP A 128 10.30 2.85 1.86
N TYR A 129 10.20 3.05 0.54
CA TYR A 129 11.31 2.91 -0.37
C TYR A 129 12.08 4.22 -0.45
N THR A 130 13.41 4.15 -0.40
CA THR A 130 14.28 5.32 -0.47
C THR A 130 14.04 6.09 -1.78
N GLY A 131 13.72 7.37 -1.65
CA GLY A 131 13.37 8.29 -2.76
C GLY A 131 11.98 8.09 -3.35
N ASN A 132 11.13 7.25 -2.74
CA ASN A 132 9.74 7.01 -3.11
C ASN A 132 8.87 6.82 -1.85
N GLU A 133 9.19 7.54 -0.79
CA GLU A 133 8.54 7.45 0.51
C GLU A 133 7.04 7.75 0.40
N GLY A 134 6.20 6.92 1.03
CA GLY A 134 4.76 7.11 1.03
C GLY A 134 4.01 6.74 -0.26
N LEU A 135 4.72 6.46 -1.37
CA LEU A 135 4.11 6.02 -2.62
C LEU A 135 3.76 4.52 -2.60
N ILE A 136 2.64 4.16 -3.21
CA ILE A 136 2.30 2.74 -3.45
C ILE A 136 3.06 2.22 -4.67
N CYS A 137 3.29 0.90 -4.74
CA CYS A 137 4.05 0.32 -5.84
C CYS A 137 3.45 0.64 -7.23
N SER A 138 2.13 0.76 -7.36
CA SER A 138 1.56 1.20 -8.64
C SER A 138 1.88 2.65 -8.97
N GLN A 139 1.85 3.57 -8.01
CA GLN A 139 2.26 4.96 -8.22
C GLN A 139 3.73 5.05 -8.64
N ILE A 140 4.62 4.30 -7.98
CA ILE A 140 6.05 4.26 -8.36
C ILE A 140 6.20 3.75 -9.80
N TRP A 141 5.47 2.70 -10.18
CA TRP A 141 5.53 2.15 -11.53
C TRP A 141 5.02 3.12 -12.61
N HIS A 142 3.87 3.76 -12.37
CA HIS A 142 3.21 4.59 -13.37
C HIS A 142 3.76 6.02 -13.41
N VAL A 143 4.01 6.63 -12.26
CA VAL A 143 4.44 8.03 -12.13
C VAL A 143 5.96 8.12 -12.16
N THR A 144 6.65 7.54 -11.18
CA THR A 144 8.11 7.67 -11.06
C THR A 144 8.82 6.99 -12.22
N TRP A 145 8.37 5.80 -12.62
CA TRP A 145 9.02 5.00 -13.66
C TRP A 145 8.36 5.12 -15.04
N ARG A 146 7.40 6.04 -15.22
CA ARG A 146 6.62 6.23 -16.46
C ARG A 146 6.20 4.91 -17.10
N ASN A 147 5.31 4.18 -16.43
CA ASN A 147 4.81 2.88 -16.87
C ASN A 147 5.87 1.78 -17.02
N GLY A 148 7.01 1.93 -16.35
CA GLY A 148 8.12 0.98 -16.33
C GLY A 148 9.24 1.28 -17.32
N GLU A 149 9.15 2.36 -18.10
CA GLU A 149 10.19 2.80 -19.02
C GLU A 149 11.49 3.18 -18.29
N PHE A 150 11.37 3.84 -17.14
CA PHE A 150 12.50 4.26 -16.30
C PHE A 150 12.71 3.31 -15.10
N ALA A 151 12.14 2.11 -15.13
CA ALA A 151 12.33 1.14 -14.06
C ALA A 151 13.82 0.70 -14.01
N PRO A 152 14.44 0.66 -12.81
CA PRO A 152 15.81 0.18 -12.68
C PRO A 152 15.99 -1.24 -13.23
N LYS A 153 16.89 -1.40 -14.20
CA LYS A 153 17.21 -2.70 -14.84
C LYS A 153 17.94 -3.67 -13.90
N ALA A 154 18.35 -3.22 -12.71
CA ALA A 154 19.24 -3.92 -11.79
C ALA A 154 18.65 -5.16 -11.08
N SER A 155 17.46 -5.63 -11.47
CA SER A 155 16.82 -6.78 -10.81
C SER A 155 16.31 -7.79 -11.84
N PRO A 156 16.11 -9.07 -11.46
CA PRO A 156 15.62 -10.12 -12.35
C PRO A 156 14.12 -9.97 -12.62
N VAL A 157 13.67 -8.76 -12.94
CA VAL A 157 12.38 -8.52 -13.57
C VAL A 157 12.46 -9.19 -14.94
N ARG A 158 11.91 -10.41 -15.03
CA ARG A 158 11.70 -11.05 -16.33
C ARG A 158 10.75 -10.16 -17.12
N ASP A 159 11.33 -9.38 -18.02
CA ASP A 159 10.58 -8.72 -19.08
C ASP A 159 10.37 -9.76 -20.16
N ARG A 160 9.14 -10.26 -20.27
CA ARG A 160 8.80 -11.26 -21.26
C ARG A 160 8.18 -10.50 -22.43
N GLY A 161 9.00 -9.73 -23.14
CA GLY A 161 8.57 -9.09 -24.38
C GLY A 161 8.12 -10.15 -25.39
N VAL A 162 7.04 -9.88 -26.12
CA VAL A 162 6.80 -10.59 -27.38
C VAL A 162 7.76 -9.94 -28.38
N SER A 163 8.74 -10.68 -28.86
CA SER A 163 9.49 -10.29 -30.05
C SER A 163 8.48 -10.06 -31.18
N LYS A 164 8.38 -8.82 -31.68
CA LYS A 164 7.68 -8.56 -32.95
C LYS A 164 8.34 -9.43 -34.01
N ALA A 165 7.56 -10.27 -34.67
CA ALA A 165 8.02 -10.98 -35.85
C ALA A 165 8.34 -9.93 -36.93
N PRO A 166 9.48 -10.06 -37.66
CA PRO A 166 9.71 -9.23 -38.82
C PRO A 166 8.69 -9.59 -39.92
N HIS A 167 8.13 -8.55 -40.54
CA HIS A 167 7.40 -8.64 -41.80
C HIS A 167 8.38 -8.90 -42.94
#